data_AF-A0A7C2EGG5-F1
#
_entry.id   AF-A0A7C2EGG5-F1
#
_cell.length_a   1.000
_cell.length_b   1.000
_cell.length_c   1.000
_cell.angle_alpha   90.00
_cell.angle_beta   90.00
_cell.angle_gamma   90.00
#
_symmetry.space_group_name_H-M   'P 1'
#
loop_
_entity.id
_entity.type
_entity.pdbx_description
1 polymer ?
#
loop_
_entity_poly.entity_id
_entity_poly.type
_entity_poly.pdbx_seq_one_letter_code
_entity_poly.pdbx_strand_id
1 'polypeptide(L)'
;MGNLTGEAESGGLKLDFDSRLRLEFRGAEVTTDAGLLAVRELDEALGLTEMAGAMIRDKRTGRNIRHEITGLLRQSIYARLSGYEDVNDQELLLRDPANVFFVK
;
A
#
# COMPACT_ATOMS: atom_id res chain seq x y z
N MET A 1 19.81 -26.75 -21.83
CA MET A 1 20.16 -26.30 -20.47
C MET A 1 19.78 -24.85 -20.37
N GLY A 2 18.81 -24.51 -19.53
CA GLY A 2 18.27 -23.17 -19.39
C GLY A 2 19.20 -22.32 -18.53
N ASN A 3 19.60 -21.16 -19.06
CA ASN A 3 20.39 -20.21 -18.31
C ASN A 3 19.41 -19.32 -17.53
N LEU A 4 19.45 -19.42 -16.21
CA LEU A 4 18.70 -18.59 -15.27
C LEU A 4 19.21 -17.15 -15.37
N THR A 5 18.48 -16.30 -16.09
CA THR A 5 18.66 -14.84 -16.09
C THR A 5 18.25 -14.29 -14.73
N GLY A 6 19.24 -14.02 -13.87
CA GLY A 6 18.99 -13.48 -12.53
C GLY A 6 20.19 -12.91 -11.79
N GLU A 7 21.39 -12.87 -12.36
CA GLU A 7 22.50 -12.11 -11.78
C GLU A 7 22.75 -10.87 -12.62
N ALA A 8 22.28 -9.73 -12.11
CA ALA A 8 22.66 -8.43 -12.63
C ALA A 8 24.18 -8.30 -12.46
N GLU A 9 24.91 -8.21 -13.57
CA GLU A 9 26.30 -7.77 -13.53
C GLU A 9 26.34 -6.41 -12.82
N SER A 10 27.15 -6.33 -11.76
CA SER A 10 27.36 -5.14 -10.93
C SER A 10 28.18 -4.08 -11.70
N GLY A 11 27.66 -3.66 -12.85
CA GLY A 11 28.13 -2.51 -13.61
C GLY A 11 27.18 -1.34 -13.35
N GLY A 12 27.57 -0.44 -12.44
CA GLY A 12 26.79 0.76 -12.17
C GLY A 12 26.45 1.52 -13.46
N LEU A 13 25.19 1.87 -13.64
CA LEU A 13 24.71 2.65 -14.79
C LEU A 13 25.46 4.00 -14.81
N LYS A 14 26.31 4.23 -15.82
CA LYS A 14 27.07 5.48 -15.94
C LYS A 14 26.19 6.54 -16.60
N LEU A 15 25.71 7.49 -15.80
CA LEU A 15 24.88 8.61 -16.25
C LEU A 15 25.76 9.73 -16.83
N ASP A 16 25.26 10.42 -17.85
CA ASP A 16 26.00 11.45 -18.62
C ASP A 16 25.99 12.84 -17.96
N PHE A 17 25.50 12.94 -16.72
CA PHE A 17 25.50 14.17 -15.91
C PHE A 17 26.35 13.99 -14.63
N ASP A 18 26.68 15.10 -13.97
CA ASP A 18 27.69 15.24 -12.89
C ASP A 18 28.01 13.92 -12.15
N SER A 19 29.25 13.44 -12.32
CA SER A 19 29.77 12.19 -11.73
C SER A 19 29.73 12.11 -10.20
N ARG A 20 29.39 13.21 -9.50
CA ARG A 20 29.14 13.23 -8.05
C ARG A 20 27.73 12.76 -7.69
N LEU A 21 26.79 12.76 -8.63
CA LEU A 21 25.46 12.18 -8.44
C LEU A 21 25.56 10.65 -8.51
N ARG A 22 25.26 9.99 -7.40
CA ARG A 22 25.13 8.53 -7.33
C ARG A 22 23.65 8.18 -7.20
N LEU A 23 23.15 7.35 -8.11
CA LEU A 23 21.87 6.65 -7.94
C LEU A 23 22.12 5.41 -7.10
N GLU A 24 21.54 5.34 -5.91
CA GLU A 24 21.46 4.10 -5.13
C GLU A 24 20.13 3.41 -5.44
N PHE A 25 20.20 2.22 -6.03
CA PHE A 25 19.05 1.34 -6.08
C PHE A 25 18.92 0.63 -4.73
N ARG A 26 17.91 1.00 -3.93
CA ARG A 26 17.66 0.41 -2.60
C ARG A 26 16.83 -0.88 -2.65
N GLY A 27 17.05 -1.70 -3.68
CA GLY A 27 16.20 -2.86 -3.95
C GLY A 27 14.79 -2.46 -4.40
N ALA A 28 14.03 -3.42 -4.93
CA ALA A 28 12.60 -3.26 -5.06
C ALA A 28 11.95 -3.62 -3.72
N GLU A 29 11.10 -2.76 -3.17
CA GLU A 29 10.23 -3.19 -2.08
C GLU A 29 9.19 -4.16 -2.65
N VAL A 30 9.20 -5.40 -2.16
CA VAL A 30 8.32 -6.47 -2.64
C VAL A 30 7.18 -6.63 -1.64
N THR A 31 5.96 -6.74 -2.15
CA THR A 31 4.75 -6.97 -1.35
C THR A 31 4.04 -8.23 -1.83
N THR A 32 3.52 -9.00 -0.88
CA THR A 32 2.63 -10.14 -1.14
C THR A 32 1.20 -9.69 -1.45
N ASP A 33 0.87 -8.43 -1.15
CA ASP A 33 -0.48 -7.88 -1.17
C ASP A 33 -0.74 -7.02 -2.41
N ALA A 34 0.11 -7.13 -3.45
CA ALA A 34 -0.03 -6.37 -4.70
C ALA A 34 -1.43 -6.52 -5.35
N GLY A 35 -2.11 -7.65 -5.12
CA GLY A 35 -3.48 -7.89 -5.58
C GLY A 35 -4.51 -6.91 -5.03
N LEU A 36 -4.25 -6.29 -3.87
CA LEU A 36 -5.12 -5.28 -3.30
C LEU A 36 -5.19 -3.99 -4.12
N LEU A 37 -4.22 -3.74 -5.03
CA LEU A 37 -4.31 -2.61 -5.95
C LEU A 37 -5.50 -2.72 -6.91
N ALA A 38 -5.80 -3.93 -7.39
CA ALA A 38 -6.96 -4.18 -8.24
C ALA A 38 -8.29 -4.02 -7.46
N VAL A 39 -8.29 -4.45 -6.19
CA VAL A 39 -9.44 -4.25 -5.29
C VAL A 39 -9.68 -2.76 -5.06
N ARG A 40 -8.62 -1.99 -4.83
CA ARG A 40 -8.69 -0.55 -4.65
C ARG A 40 -9.23 0.16 -5.89
N GLU A 41 -8.69 -0.16 -7.07
CA GLU A 41 -9.15 0.44 -8.32
C GLU A 41 -10.65 0.15 -8.56
N LEU A 42 -11.09 -1.08 -8.26
CA LEU A 42 -12.51 -1.45 -8.34
C LEU A 42 -13.37 -0.67 -7.34
N ASP A 43 -12.92 -0.57 -6.09
CA ASP A 43 -13.60 0.19 -5.04
C ASP A 43 -13.72 1.68 -5.40
N GLU A 44 -12.66 2.29 -5.91
CA GLU A 44 -12.64 3.68 -6.37
C GLU A 44 -13.53 3.90 -7.60
N ALA A 45 -13.49 2.99 -8.58
CA ALA A 45 -14.31 3.07 -9.80
C ALA A 45 -15.82 2.95 -9.50
N LEU A 46 -16.19 2.17 -8.49
CA LEU A 46 -17.57 1.93 -8.10
C LEU A 46 -18.04 2.78 -6.91
N GLY A 47 -17.11 3.43 -6.19
CA GLY A 47 -17.37 4.20 -4.99
C GLY A 47 -17.94 3.38 -3.82
N LEU A 48 -17.59 2.10 -3.69
CA LEU A 48 -18.28 1.19 -2.75
C LEU A 48 -18.05 1.59 -1.29
N THR A 49 -16.79 1.84 -0.90
CA THR A 49 -16.46 2.27 0.47
C THR A 49 -16.96 3.66 0.78
N GLU A 50 -17.00 4.57 -0.19
CA GLU A 50 -17.59 5.91 -0.01
C GLU A 50 -19.10 5.82 0.24
N MET A 51 -19.82 5.03 -0.58
CA MET A 51 -21.25 4.77 -0.38
C MET A 51 -21.53 4.14 0.98
N ALA A 52 -20.76 3.12 1.36
CA ALA A 52 -20.91 2.47 2.65
C ALA A 52 -20.57 3.41 3.82
N GLY A 53 -19.49 4.18 3.70
CA GLY A 53 -19.04 5.15 4.69
C GLY A 53 -20.08 6.24 4.94
N ALA A 54 -20.72 6.77 3.89
CA ALA A 54 -21.79 7.76 3.99
C ALA A 54 -23.03 7.24 4.75
N MET A 55 -23.25 5.92 4.76
CA MET A 55 -24.35 5.28 5.48
C MET A 55 -24.03 5.04 6.96
N ILE A 56 -22.77 5.17 7.38
CA ILE A 56 -22.34 4.97 8.77
C ILE A 56 -22.45 6.29 9.52
N ARG A 57 -23.31 6.32 10.53
CA ARG A 57 -23.38 7.44 11.47
C ARG A 57 -22.20 7.39 12.44
N ASP A 58 -21.21 8.24 12.24
CA ASP A 58 -20.10 8.40 13.19
C ASP A 58 -20.60 8.99 14.51
N LYS A 59 -20.42 8.24 15.59
CA LYS A 59 -20.77 8.67 16.97
C LYS A 59 -19.55 9.08 17.78
N ARG A 60 -18.35 9.00 17.20
CA ARG A 60 -17.11 9.39 17.87
C ARG A 60 -17.15 10.89 18.16
N THR A 61 -16.60 11.28 19.29
CA THR A 61 -16.53 12.67 19.74
C THR A 61 -15.14 12.97 20.30
N GLY A 62 -14.80 14.25 20.40
CA GLY A 62 -13.51 14.71 20.95
C GLY A 62 -12.53 15.21 19.89
N ARG A 63 -11.37 15.71 20.35
CA ARG A 63 -10.36 16.38 19.50
C ARG A 63 -9.32 15.44 18.90
N ASN A 64 -9.38 14.15 19.22
CA ASN A 64 -8.39 13.15 18.79
C ASN A 64 -8.82 12.36 17.54
N ILE A 65 -9.93 12.74 16.90
CA ILE A 65 -10.37 12.11 15.65
C ILE A 65 -9.44 12.58 14.53
N ARG A 66 -8.67 11.65 13.98
CA ARG A 66 -7.70 11.90 12.90
C ARG A 66 -8.08 11.23 11.57
N HIS A 67 -8.96 10.24 11.61
CA HIS A 67 -9.31 9.42 10.46
C HIS A 67 -10.82 9.42 10.23
N GLU A 68 -11.20 9.66 8.97
CA GLU A 68 -12.58 9.54 8.50
C GLU A 68 -13.07 8.10 8.61
N ILE A 69 -14.38 7.92 8.82
CA ILE A 69 -14.99 6.59 8.90
C ILE A 69 -14.75 5.79 7.63
N THR A 70 -14.80 6.42 6.46
CA THR A 70 -14.57 5.75 5.18
C THR A 70 -13.16 5.16 5.10
N GLY A 71 -12.13 5.92 5.52
CA GLY A 71 -10.75 5.44 5.54
C GLY A 71 -10.58 4.23 6.48
N LEU A 72 -11.20 4.29 7.67
CA LEU A 72 -11.19 3.17 8.61
C LEU A 72 -11.95 1.95 8.08
N LEU A 73 -13.07 2.15 7.38
CA LEU A 73 -13.83 1.08 6.74
C LEU A 73 -13.01 0.40 5.64
N ARG A 74 -12.40 1.19 4.75
CA ARG A 74 -11.54 0.71 3.66
C ARG A 74 -10.37 -0.11 4.20
N GLN A 75 -9.67 0.42 5.20
CA GLN A 75 -8.58 -0.28 5.89
C GLN A 75 -9.06 -1.62 6.49
N SER A 76 -10.23 -1.63 7.13
CA SER A 76 -10.80 -2.85 7.74
C SER A 76 -11.14 -3.93 6.71
N ILE A 77 -11.65 -3.54 5.55
CA ILE A 77 -11.99 -4.47 4.47
C ILE A 77 -10.71 -5.03 3.84
N TYR A 78 -9.77 -4.15 3.50
CA TYR A 78 -8.57 -4.57 2.76
C TYR A 78 -7.69 -5.46 3.63
N ALA A 79 -7.55 -5.15 4.93
CA ALA A 79 -6.83 -6.00 5.87
C ALA A 79 -7.36 -7.45 5.86
N ARG A 80 -8.69 -7.64 5.90
CA ARG A 80 -9.30 -8.98 5.80
C ARG A 80 -9.06 -9.65 4.46
N LEU A 81 -9.12 -8.91 3.36
CA LEU A 81 -8.84 -9.46 2.03
C LEU A 81 -7.40 -9.94 1.88
N SER A 82 -6.45 -9.31 2.59
CA SER A 82 -5.05 -9.75 2.70
C SER A 82 -4.79 -10.80 3.79
N GLY A 83 -5.81 -11.23 4.55
CA GLY A 83 -5.67 -12.25 5.60
C GLY A 83 -5.28 -11.72 6.99
N TYR A 84 -5.27 -10.39 7.19
CA TYR A 84 -5.03 -9.72 8.47
C TYR A 84 -6.36 -9.42 9.18
N GLU A 85 -7.04 -10.46 9.64
CA GLU A 85 -8.43 -10.37 10.14
C GLU A 85 -8.56 -9.78 11.55
N ASP A 86 -7.53 -9.90 12.38
CA ASP A 86 -7.54 -9.55 13.81
C ASP A 86 -7.21 -8.08 14.09
N VAL A 87 -6.77 -7.32 13.08
CA VAL A 87 -6.57 -5.88 13.14
C VAL A 87 -5.55 -5.46 14.22
N ASN A 88 -4.55 -6.32 14.53
CA ASN A 88 -3.47 -6.00 15.46
C ASN A 88 -2.14 -5.67 14.76
N ASP A 89 -1.97 -6.10 13.50
CA ASP A 89 -0.75 -5.95 12.71
C ASP A 89 -0.73 -4.69 11.82
N GLN A 90 -1.70 -3.78 11.97
CA GLN A 90 -1.79 -2.56 11.15
C GLN A 90 -0.51 -1.72 11.14
N GLU A 91 0.24 -1.68 12.24
CA GLU A 91 1.50 -0.92 12.29
C GLU A 91 2.59 -1.56 11.41
N LEU A 92 2.56 -2.89 11.26
CA LEU A 92 3.42 -3.60 10.34
C LEU A 92 2.94 -3.42 8.89
N LEU A 93 1.63 -3.44 8.66
CA LEU A 93 1.02 -3.18 7.34
C LEU A 93 1.33 -1.78 6.80
N LEU A 94 1.43 -0.77 7.66
CA LEU A 94 1.82 0.58 7.22
C LEU A 94 3.22 0.65 6.58
N ARG A 95 4.05 -0.38 6.80
CA ARG A 95 5.39 -0.50 6.19
C ARG A 95 5.37 -1.32 4.90
N ASP A 96 4.25 -1.97 4.58
CA ASP A 96 4.10 -2.68 3.31
C ASP A 96 3.80 -1.67 2.18
N PRO A 97 4.52 -1.77 1.04
CA PRO A 97 4.42 -0.81 -0.08
C PRO A 97 3.03 -0.73 -0.73
N ALA A 98 2.24 -1.81 -0.74
CA ALA A 98 0.87 -1.75 -1.24
C ALA A 98 -0.05 -1.09 -0.20
N ASN A 99 0.19 -1.37 1.07
CA ASN A 99 -0.69 -0.97 2.15
C ASN A 99 -0.64 0.53 2.51
N VAL A 100 0.48 1.20 2.24
CA VAL A 100 0.61 2.67 2.43
C VAL A 100 -0.44 3.47 1.64
N PHE A 101 -0.99 2.91 0.56
CA PHE A 101 -1.99 3.57 -0.28
C PHE A 101 -3.44 3.44 0.23
N PHE A 102 -3.70 2.66 1.28
CA PHE A 102 -5.08 2.34 1.69
C PHE A 102 -5.66 3.26 2.77
N VAL A 103 -4.83 4.04 3.47
CA VAL A 103 -5.22 4.76 4.71
C VAL A 103 -5.22 6.29 4.56
N LYS A 104 -5.24 6.82 3.33
CA LYS A 104 -5.27 8.27 3.11
C LYS A 104 -6.69 8.84 3.10
#